data_AF-A0A800F202-F1
#
_entry.id   AF-A0A800F202-F1
#
_cell.length_a   1.000
_cell.length_b   1.000
_cell.length_c   1.000
_cell.angle_alpha   90.00
_cell.angle_beta   90.00
_cell.angle_gamma   90.00
#
_symmetry.space_group_name_H-M   'P 1'
#
loop_
_entity.id
_entity.type
_entity.pdbx_description
1 polymer ?
#
loop_
_entity_poly.entity_id
_entity_poly.type
_entity_poly.pdbx_seq_one_letter_code
_entity_poly.pdbx_strand_id
1 'polypeptide(L)'
;MYSFLLTSLIIIIPSFCNAQGNLFLNVKKIYDDGKYEKCLKKSNSLLKKEINKKESVLHLYKSMSLFKLSQKEEYNSKYPKALKNSLKSANKAKAKDT
;
A
#
# COMPACT_ATOMS: atom_id res chain seq x y z
N MET A 1 24.86 -41.09 -32.89
CA MET A 1 25.39 -39.71 -32.88
C MET A 1 24.30 -38.62 -32.75
N TYR A 2 23.09 -38.87 -32.21
CA TYR A 2 22.11 -37.79 -31.92
C TYR A 2 21.18 -38.09 -30.71
N SER A 3 21.56 -38.98 -29.79
CA SER A 3 20.65 -39.40 -28.70
C SER A 3 20.71 -38.53 -27.42
N PHE A 4 21.46 -37.43 -27.44
CA PHE A 4 21.68 -36.56 -26.26
C PHE A 4 21.20 -35.12 -26.45
N LEU A 5 20.55 -34.79 -27.58
CA LEU A 5 20.19 -33.40 -27.92
C LEU A 5 18.73 -33.02 -27.59
N LEU A 6 17.95 -33.87 -26.92
CA LEU A 6 16.52 -33.61 -26.68
C LEU A 6 16.14 -33.18 -25.25
N THR A 7 17.07 -33.04 -24.31
CA THR A 7 16.73 -32.78 -22.89
C THR A 7 16.85 -31.31 -22.44
N SER A 8 17.04 -30.35 -23.35
CA SER A 8 17.21 -28.94 -22.99
C SER A 8 15.97 -28.08 -23.26
N LEU A 9 14.85 -28.41 -22.61
CA LEU A 9 13.77 -27.44 -22.42
C LEU A 9 13.48 -27.29 -20.93
N ILE A 10 14.49 -26.80 -20.20
CA ILE A 10 14.31 -26.37 -18.82
C ILE A 10 13.51 -25.08 -18.84
N ILE A 11 12.28 -25.25 -18.40
CA ILE A 11 11.23 -24.29 -18.10
C ILE A 11 11.80 -23.03 -17.41
N ILE A 12 11.83 -21.91 -18.13
CA ILE A 12 12.06 -20.59 -17.54
C ILE A 12 10.70 -20.09 -17.04
N ILE A 13 10.29 -20.49 -15.83
CA ILE A 13 9.25 -19.76 -15.09
C ILE A 13 9.93 -18.50 -14.57
N PRO A 14 9.54 -17.29 -15.03
CA PRO A 14 10.04 -16.07 -14.41
C PRO A 14 9.56 -16.07 -12.96
N SER A 15 10.51 -16.13 -12.03
CA SER A 15 10.23 -15.92 -10.63
C SER A 15 9.74 -14.49 -10.45
N PHE A 16 8.43 -14.32 -10.23
CA PHE A 16 7.86 -13.05 -9.79
C PHE A 16 8.36 -12.76 -8.36
N CYS A 17 9.58 -12.26 -8.25
CA CYS A 17 10.13 -11.79 -6.98
C CYS A 17 9.31 -10.57 -6.54
N ASN A 18 8.50 -10.75 -5.50
CA ASN A 18 7.69 -9.69 -4.92
C ASN A 18 8.58 -8.73 -4.12
N ALA A 19 9.03 -7.65 -4.76
CA ALA A 19 9.71 -6.51 -4.11
C ALA A 19 8.80 -5.72 -3.12
N GLN A 20 7.69 -6.31 -2.68
CA GLN A 20 6.64 -5.67 -1.89
C GLN A 20 7.08 -5.37 -0.45
N GLY A 21 8.01 -6.14 0.12
CA GLY A 21 8.47 -5.96 1.51
C GLY A 21 9.05 -4.56 1.81
N ASN A 22 9.80 -3.98 0.86
CA ASN A 22 10.38 -2.63 1.03
C ASN A 22 9.33 -1.52 0.90
N LEU A 23 8.27 -1.77 0.12
CA LEU A 23 7.25 -0.79 -0.21
C LEU A 23 6.42 -0.38 1.02
N PHE A 24 5.99 -1.36 1.82
CA PHE A 24 5.23 -1.10 3.06
C PHE A 24 6.11 -0.53 4.17
N LEU A 25 7.37 -0.96 4.26
CA LEU A 25 8.33 -0.43 5.22
C LEU A 25 8.54 1.08 5.01
N ASN A 26 8.60 1.53 3.76
CA ASN A 26 8.71 2.95 3.45
C ASN A 26 7.47 3.75 3.86
N VAL A 27 6.26 3.19 3.67
CA VAL A 27 5.02 3.84 4.14
C VAL A 27 5.00 3.94 5.66
N LYS A 28 5.40 2.86 6.35
CA LYS A 28 5.54 2.83 7.81
C LYS A 28 6.50 3.91 8.31
N LYS A 29 7.71 3.98 7.76
CA LYS A 29 8.71 4.99 8.14
C LYS A 29 8.17 6.42 7.99
N ILE A 30 7.48 6.72 6.89
CA ILE A 30 6.89 8.06 6.67
C ILE A 30 5.81 8.37 7.73
N TYR A 31 5.04 7.36 8.14
CA TYR A 31 4.05 7.53 9.21
C TYR A 31 4.73 7.76 10.56
N ASP A 32 5.73 6.95 10.90
CA ASP A 32 6.50 7.02 12.15
C ASP A 32 7.23 8.37 12.28
N ASP A 33 7.70 8.94 11.16
CA ASP A 33 8.27 10.29 11.06
C ASP A 33 7.23 11.42 11.27
N GLY A 34 5.95 11.11 11.48
CA GLY A 34 4.87 12.08 11.65
C GLY A 34 4.46 12.82 10.36
N LYS A 35 4.99 12.40 9.20
CA LYS A 35 4.76 13.05 7.89
C LYS A 35 3.43 12.57 7.28
N TYR A 36 2.32 12.78 7.99
CA TYR A 36 1.01 12.19 7.67
C TYR A 36 0.48 12.56 6.28
N GLU A 37 0.66 13.80 5.81
CA GLU A 37 0.23 14.19 4.47
C GLU A 37 1.00 13.41 3.38
N LYS A 38 2.31 13.22 3.58
CA LYS A 38 3.15 12.43 2.67
C LYS A 38 2.76 10.96 2.73
N CYS A 39 2.50 10.41 3.92
CA CYS A 39 2.01 9.03 4.09
C CYS A 39 0.68 8.83 3.36
N LEU A 40 -0.26 9.76 3.49
CA LEU A 40 -1.54 9.74 2.79
C LEU A 40 -1.38 9.77 1.27
N LYS A 41 -0.49 10.63 0.74
CA LYS A 41 -0.22 10.68 -0.71
C LYS A 41 0.41 9.38 -1.21
N LYS A 42 1.39 8.84 -0.48
CA LYS A 42 2.09 7.62 -0.85
C LYS A 42 1.16 6.41 -0.83
N SER A 43 0.42 6.19 0.26
CA SER A 43 -0.58 5.13 0.37
C SER A 43 -1.62 5.20 -0.74
N ASN A 44 -2.16 6.38 -1.06
CA ASN A 44 -3.09 6.55 -2.17
C ASN A 44 -2.46 6.23 -3.53
N SER A 45 -1.23 6.67 -3.78
CA SER A 45 -0.51 6.37 -5.01
C SER A 45 -0.28 4.86 -5.19
N LEU A 46 0.05 4.17 -4.11
CA LEU A 46 0.23 2.72 -4.11
C LEU A 46 -1.10 2.00 -4.35
N LEU A 47 -2.18 2.43 -3.71
CA LEU A 47 -3.53 1.87 -3.89
C LEU A 47 -4.12 2.08 -5.30
N LYS A 48 -3.57 3.01 -6.10
CA LYS A 48 -3.95 3.18 -7.51
C LYS A 48 -3.41 2.04 -8.39
N LYS A 49 -2.38 1.32 -7.95
CA LYS A 49 -1.86 0.15 -8.68
C LYS A 49 -2.77 -1.04 -8.40
N GLU A 50 -3.21 -1.73 -9.46
CA GLU A 50 -4.13 -2.88 -9.33
C GLU A 50 -3.54 -3.98 -8.42
N ILE A 51 -2.23 -4.24 -8.51
CA ILE A 51 -1.52 -5.19 -7.64
C ILE A 51 -1.66 -4.90 -6.14
N ASN A 52 -1.77 -3.62 -5.77
CA ASN A 52 -1.74 -3.16 -4.38
C ASN A 52 -3.13 -2.77 -3.86
N LYS A 53 -4.15 -2.78 -4.71
CA LYS A 53 -5.50 -2.30 -4.40
C LYS A 53 -6.20 -3.14 -3.32
N LYS A 54 -5.80 -4.41 -3.20
CA LYS A 54 -6.29 -5.37 -2.20
C LYS A 54 -5.49 -5.34 -0.89
N GLU A 55 -4.35 -4.67 -0.84
CA GLU A 55 -3.50 -4.62 0.36
C GLU A 55 -4.18 -3.89 1.52
N SER A 56 -4.58 -4.65 2.56
CA SER A 56 -5.25 -4.12 3.77
C SER A 56 -4.40 -3.06 4.46
N VAL A 57 -3.09 -3.30 4.56
CA VAL A 57 -2.09 -2.44 5.21
C VAL A 57 -2.05 -1.03 4.61
N LEU A 58 -2.22 -0.87 3.29
CA LEU A 58 -2.23 0.46 2.67
C LEU A 58 -3.51 1.23 3.00
N HIS A 59 -4.66 0.56 3.10
CA HIS A 59 -5.90 1.19 3.56
C HIS A 59 -5.82 1.58 5.04
N LEU A 60 -5.11 0.79 5.86
CA LEU A 60 -4.85 1.10 7.25
C LEU A 60 -3.99 2.37 7.39
N TYR A 61 -2.83 2.46 6.74
CA TYR A 61 -1.98 3.67 6.81
C TYR A 61 -2.68 4.90 6.25
N LYS A 62 -3.52 4.74 5.22
CA LYS A 62 -4.38 5.80 4.72
C LYS A 62 -5.37 6.29 5.78
N SER A 63 -6.04 5.37 6.48
CA SER A 63 -6.97 5.70 7.57
C SER A 63 -6.25 6.42 8.71
N MET A 64 -5.15 5.85 9.21
CA MET A 64 -4.37 6.43 10.31
C MET A 64 -3.86 7.84 9.97
N SER A 65 -3.38 8.04 8.74
CA SER A 65 -2.90 9.35 8.28
C SER A 65 -4.04 10.37 8.21
N LEU A 66 -5.21 9.98 7.68
CA LEU A 66 -6.39 10.85 7.66
C LEU A 66 -6.88 11.21 9.06
N PHE A 67 -6.84 10.27 10.01
CA PHE A 67 -7.21 10.53 11.40
C PHE A 67 -6.27 11.52 12.09
N LYS A 68 -4.96 11.42 11.84
CA LYS A 68 -3.99 12.38 12.36
C LYS A 68 -4.14 13.75 11.72
N LEU A 69 -4.44 13.81 10.42
CA LEU A 69 -4.73 15.08 9.73
C LEU A 69 -6.02 15.72 10.23
N SER A 70 -7.07 14.96 10.56
CA SER A 70 -8.31 15.52 11.10
C SER A 70 -8.18 16.15 12.49
N GLN A 71 -7.11 15.82 13.23
CA GLN A 71 -6.85 16.40 14.55
C GLN A 71 -6.12 17.75 14.47
N LYS A 72 -5.67 18.14 13.28
CA LYS A 72 -4.83 19.31 13.07
C LYS A 72 -5.61 20.36 12.29
N GLU A 73 -5.90 21.48 12.92
CA GLU A 73 -6.72 22.55 12.32
C GLU A 73 -6.14 23.09 11.01
N GLU A 74 -4.81 23.15 10.90
CA GLU A 74 -4.08 23.55 9.68
C GLU A 74 -4.51 22.76 8.42
N TYR A 75 -5.00 21.54 8.61
CA TYR A 75 -5.41 20.64 7.54
C TYR A 75 -6.92 20.60 7.29
N ASN A 76 -7.74 21.29 8.10
CA ASN A 76 -9.19 21.26 7.97
C ASN A 76 -9.66 21.80 6.61
N SER A 77 -9.10 22.91 6.14
CA SER A 77 -9.46 23.50 4.84
C SER A 77 -9.13 22.57 3.67
N LYS A 78 -8.02 21.84 3.77
CA LYS A 78 -7.53 20.94 2.71
C LYS A 78 -8.18 19.56 2.76
N TYR A 79 -8.53 19.10 3.95
CA TYR A 79 -9.11 17.78 4.21
C TYR A 79 -10.36 17.88 5.11
N PRO A 80 -11.42 18.58 4.69
CA PRO A 80 -12.59 18.86 5.54
C PRO A 80 -13.36 17.61 5.96
N LYS A 81 -13.23 16.53 5.18
CA LYS A 81 -13.86 15.22 5.44
C LYS A 81 -12.85 14.18 5.91
N ALA A 82 -11.71 14.59 6.46
CA ALA A 82 -10.62 13.70 6.87
C ALA A 82 -11.09 12.58 7.80
N LEU A 83 -11.84 12.91 8.87
CA LEU A 83 -12.32 11.92 9.83
C LEU A 83 -13.28 10.90 9.20
N LYS A 84 -14.27 11.37 8.42
CA LYS A 84 -15.20 10.50 7.68
C LYS A 84 -14.46 9.57 6.71
N ASN A 85 -13.48 10.11 5.98
CA ASN A 85 -12.66 9.34 5.04
C ASN A 85 -11.72 8.36 5.75
N SER A 86 -11.28 8.69 6.96
CA SER A 86 -10.51 7.79 7.82
C SER A 86 -11.32 6.56 8.16
N LEU A 87 -12.53 6.72 8.72
CA LEU A 87 -13.40 5.61 9.10
C LEU A 87 -13.77 4.72 7.91
N LYS A 88 -14.08 5.34 6.76
CA LYS A 88 -14.33 4.61 5.51
C LYS A 88 -13.12 3.76 5.09
N SER A 89 -11.90 4.26 5.29
CA SER A 89 -10.68 3.54 4.95
C SER A 89 -10.35 2.44 5.96
N ALA A 90 -10.65 2.64 7.25
CA ALA A 90 -10.55 1.60 8.29
C ALA A 90 -11.45 0.41 7.99
N ASN A 91 -12.71 0.66 7.61
CA ASN A 91 -13.65 -0.40 7.21
C ASN A 91 -13.14 -1.18 6.00
N LYS A 92 -12.51 -0.50 5.04
CA LYS A 92 -11.88 -1.17 3.88
C LYS A 92 -10.67 -2.00 4.27
N ALA A 93 -9.86 -1.52 5.22
CA ALA A 93 -8.72 -2.28 5.72
C ALA A 93 -9.21 -3.58 6.37
N LYS A 94 -10.19 -3.49 7.28
CA LYS A 94 -10.82 -4.65 7.92
C LYS A 94 -11.38 -5.65 6.90
N ALA A 95 -12.18 -5.18 5.94
CA ALA A 95 -12.79 -6.04 4.93
C ALA A 95 -11.79 -6.68 3.93
N LYS A 96 -10.53 -6.26 3.94
CA LYS A 96 -9.45 -6.83 3.10
C LYS A 96 -8.50 -7.71 3.87
N ASP A 97 -8.58 -7.65 5.19
CA ASP A 97 -7.77 -8.46 6.11
C ASP A 97 -8.44 -9.81 6.40
N THR A 98 -9.78 -9.81 6.39
CA THR A 98 -10.65 -11.00 6.40
C THR A 98 -10.75 -11.64 5.02
#